data_AF-A0A0G1FVW8-F1
#
_entry.id   AF-A0A0G1FVW8-F1
#
_cell.length_a   1.000
_cell.length_b   1.000
_cell.length_c   1.000
_cell.angle_alpha   90.00
_cell.angle_beta   90.00
_cell.angle_gamma   90.00
#
_symmetry.space_group_name_H-M   'P 1'
#
loop_
_entity.id
_entity.type
_entity.pdbx_description
1 polymer ?
#
loop_
_entity_poly.entity_id
_entity_poly.type
_entity_poly.pdbx_seq_one_letter_code
_entity_poly.pdbx_strand_id
1 'polypeptide(L)'
;MVTNIIWQNQYSLPELIFRRFRLAIYRAVALVAIILALLLFIIFVLVAAAPFIEEARWTVFFPPEPGAKLFWLSVILAGYAWYRLDREHAWYPALSSSAGEISVEKHLSEEVWRVLEKSYAYANRMQHPAVEPLHLLAASLSFVTGQRVFSRLGVDSAKLSATLRHGLSKLIPSPIPGLSTETINVLKKATELSLVRKSRHVEMSEVLVAISSGESIVTEVLEELEIKPEALDNVTAWYSLRRKLVNLRSRQGRSASFRPHRALDRTYSAVATPFLNRVAQDLTSLAARGYLMPCVGRSRETTEAYHIIEGGQSSVVLVGEPGIGRGSILEGIAQDMAAEEVPAVLQDKHLLLLSTAQLLSGANPAEAGERLLRVLNEAVHAGNIILAIKDIHQIIGLDAGSGQDLSLGDVLASAVSNHQLIIITTTTNASWREMVERSSLGQILQRVEIKELDDNSSIQVLESRVPGIEMQHHVYFSYGALAQAVTLAKRYLPDRYLPEKAISLLEEVAIYARERTGKDGMITAEHVAQVL
;
A
#
# COMPACT_ATOMS: atom_id res chain seq x y z
N MET A 1 -7.47 18.83 -16.98
CA MET A 1 -8.58 18.38 -17.86
C MET A 1 -9.83 18.32 -17.02
N VAL A 2 -10.89 19.04 -17.38
CA VAL A 2 -12.15 19.03 -16.62
C VAL A 2 -12.91 17.77 -17.00
N THR A 3 -12.82 16.73 -16.16
CA THR A 3 -13.69 15.55 -16.27
C THR A 3 -15.08 15.95 -15.79
N ASN A 4 -16.08 15.93 -16.68
CA ASN A 4 -17.46 16.21 -16.29
C ASN A 4 -18.02 14.99 -15.53
N ILE A 5 -18.31 15.15 -14.24
CA ILE A 5 -18.81 14.07 -13.37
C ILE A 5 -20.32 14.19 -13.26
N ILE A 6 -21.01 13.15 -13.74
CA ILE A 6 -22.47 13.17 -13.91
C ILE A 6 -23.14 12.04 -13.14
N TRP A 7 -24.36 12.34 -12.70
CA TRP A 7 -25.32 11.40 -12.14
C TRP A 7 -26.52 11.40 -13.09
N GLN A 8 -26.84 10.26 -13.70
CA GLN A 8 -27.74 10.18 -14.85
C GLN A 8 -29.13 9.64 -14.47
N ASN A 9 -29.21 8.73 -13.49
CA ASN A 9 -30.42 8.00 -13.16
C ASN A 9 -30.92 8.32 -11.76
N GLN A 10 -32.21 8.60 -11.61
CA GLN A 10 -32.84 8.58 -10.30
C GLN A 10 -33.15 7.13 -9.93
N TYR A 11 -32.45 6.60 -8.92
CA TYR A 11 -32.74 5.25 -8.44
C TYR A 11 -33.87 5.27 -7.43
N SER A 12 -34.81 4.35 -7.59
CA SER A 12 -35.81 4.01 -6.58
C SER A 12 -35.39 2.77 -5.80
N LEU A 13 -35.95 2.58 -4.59
CA LEU A 13 -35.66 1.39 -3.78
C LEU A 13 -35.94 0.06 -4.54
N PRO A 14 -37.05 -0.10 -5.28
CA PRO A 14 -37.28 -1.29 -6.11
C PRO A 14 -36.19 -1.55 -7.14
N GLU A 15 -35.65 -0.51 -7.78
CA GLU A 15 -34.57 -0.65 -8.77
C GLU A 15 -33.26 -1.10 -8.12
N LEU A 16 -32.94 -0.60 -6.92
CA LEU A 16 -31.78 -1.04 -6.15
C LEU A 16 -31.89 -2.53 -5.78
N ILE A 17 -33.07 -2.97 -5.34
CA ILE A 17 -33.35 -4.37 -5.00
C ILE A 17 -33.26 -5.24 -6.27
N PHE A 18 -33.86 -4.80 -7.38
CA PHE A 18 -33.81 -5.53 -8.66
C PHE A 18 -32.38 -5.67 -9.17
N ARG A 19 -31.58 -4.60 -9.06
CA ARG A 19 -30.16 -4.59 -9.37
C ARG A 19 -29.37 -5.62 -8.54
N ARG A 20 -29.62 -5.68 -7.23
CA ARG A 20 -29.03 -6.69 -6.34
C ARG A 20 -29.43 -8.11 -6.74
N PHE A 21 -30.71 -8.32 -7.03
CA PHE A 21 -31.22 -9.61 -7.49
C PHE A 21 -30.57 -10.05 -8.81
N ARG A 22 -30.42 -9.13 -9.76
CA ARG A 22 -29.72 -9.37 -11.04
C ARG A 22 -28.26 -9.76 -10.82
N LEU A 23 -27.54 -9.10 -9.92
CA LEU A 23 -26.17 -9.47 -9.55
C LEU A 23 -26.10 -10.86 -8.91
N ALA A 24 -27.07 -11.20 -8.04
CA ALA A 24 -27.16 -12.52 -7.42
C ALA A 24 -27.41 -13.62 -8.46
N ILE A 25 -28.32 -13.40 -9.42
CA ILE A 25 -28.56 -14.31 -10.54
C ILE A 25 -27.27 -14.51 -11.33
N TYR A 26 -26.56 -13.43 -11.67
CA TYR A 26 -25.34 -13.57 -12.43
C TYR A 26 -24.25 -14.36 -11.71
N ARG A 27 -24.09 -14.16 -10.39
CA ARG A 27 -23.18 -14.96 -9.56
C ARG A 27 -23.60 -16.42 -9.55
N ALA A 28 -24.90 -16.71 -9.42
CA ALA A 28 -25.42 -18.08 -9.46
C ALA A 28 -25.16 -18.74 -10.83
N VAL A 29 -25.41 -18.04 -11.93
CA VAL A 29 -25.12 -18.51 -13.30
C VAL A 29 -23.63 -18.79 -13.48
N ALA A 30 -22.76 -17.92 -12.98
CA ALA A 30 -21.31 -18.13 -13.07
C ALA A 30 -20.85 -19.33 -12.22
N LEU A 31 -21.44 -19.54 -11.03
CA LEU A 31 -21.15 -20.68 -10.17
C LEU A 31 -21.62 -21.99 -10.83
N VAL A 32 -22.82 -22.01 -11.39
CA VAL A 32 -23.34 -23.13 -12.18
C VAL A 32 -22.42 -23.43 -13.36
N ALA A 33 -21.90 -22.39 -14.04
CA ALA A 33 -20.91 -22.56 -15.08
C ALA A 33 -19.63 -23.23 -14.55
N ILE A 34 -19.06 -22.79 -13.41
CA ILE A 34 -17.90 -23.48 -12.81
C ILE A 34 -18.19 -24.96 -12.54
N ILE A 35 -19.33 -25.26 -11.92
CA ILE A 35 -19.70 -26.65 -11.61
C ILE A 35 -19.79 -27.47 -12.89
N LEU A 36 -20.43 -26.93 -13.94
CA LEU A 36 -20.54 -27.59 -15.23
C LEU A 36 -19.17 -27.80 -15.89
N ALA A 37 -18.27 -26.81 -15.82
CA ALA A 37 -16.91 -26.91 -16.35
C ALA A 37 -16.12 -28.01 -15.63
N LEU A 38 -16.18 -28.05 -14.29
CA LEU A 38 -15.55 -29.10 -13.49
C LEU A 38 -16.12 -30.48 -13.80
N LEU A 39 -17.43 -30.61 -13.94
CA LEU A 39 -18.10 -31.86 -14.25
C LEU A 39 -17.70 -32.37 -15.65
N LEU A 40 -17.70 -31.49 -16.65
CA LEU A 40 -17.24 -31.81 -18.00
C LEU A 40 -15.76 -32.23 -18.01
N PHE A 41 -14.92 -31.56 -17.22
CA PHE A 41 -13.52 -31.92 -17.06
C PHE A 41 -13.36 -33.30 -16.40
N ILE A 42 -14.12 -33.60 -15.35
CA ILE A 42 -14.10 -34.91 -14.69
C ILE A 42 -14.57 -36.02 -15.64
N ILE A 43 -15.65 -35.79 -16.41
CA ILE A 43 -16.11 -36.75 -17.42
C ILE A 43 -15.01 -36.98 -18.47
N PHE A 44 -14.35 -35.92 -18.92
CA PHE A 44 -13.21 -36.03 -19.81
C PHE A 44 -12.10 -36.90 -19.20
N VAL A 45 -11.71 -36.65 -17.94
CA VAL A 45 -10.68 -37.46 -17.25
C VAL A 45 -11.07 -38.94 -17.17
N LEU A 46 -12.33 -39.25 -16.85
CA LEU A 46 -12.79 -40.62 -16.66
C LEU A 46 -12.97 -41.40 -17.97
N VAL A 47 -13.48 -40.74 -19.03
CA VAL A 47 -13.95 -41.42 -20.24
C VAL A 47 -12.94 -41.31 -21.39
N ALA A 48 -12.19 -40.22 -21.46
CA ALA A 48 -11.48 -39.84 -22.67
C ALA A 48 -10.01 -39.45 -22.46
N ALA A 49 -9.50 -39.38 -21.24
CA ALA A 49 -8.11 -38.94 -21.01
C ALA A 49 -7.07 -39.92 -21.57
N ALA A 50 -7.26 -41.22 -21.42
CA ALA A 50 -6.33 -42.22 -21.96
C ALA A 50 -6.19 -42.16 -23.49
N PRO A 51 -7.29 -42.26 -24.29
CA PRO A 51 -7.18 -42.14 -25.75
C PRO A 51 -6.72 -40.74 -26.19
N PHE A 52 -7.13 -39.68 -25.48
CA PHE A 52 -6.69 -38.32 -25.79
C PHE A 52 -5.18 -38.12 -25.65
N ILE A 53 -4.53 -38.73 -24.66
CA ILE A 53 -3.07 -38.63 -24.46
C ILE A 53 -2.31 -39.39 -25.55
N GLU A 54 -2.84 -40.53 -26.01
CA GLU A 54 -2.22 -41.35 -27.04
C GLU A 54 -2.35 -40.75 -28.45
N GLU A 55 -3.48 -40.10 -28.75
CA GLU A 55 -3.80 -39.58 -30.09
C GLU A 55 -3.60 -38.06 -30.23
N ALA A 56 -3.06 -37.39 -29.20
CA ALA A 56 -3.02 -35.93 -29.03
C ALA A 56 -2.44 -35.13 -30.23
N ARG A 57 -3.25 -34.91 -31.26
CA ARG A 57 -3.07 -33.81 -32.20
C ARG A 57 -3.71 -32.58 -31.57
N TRP A 58 -2.89 -31.62 -31.14
CA TRP A 58 -3.31 -30.37 -30.53
C TRP A 58 -4.03 -29.46 -31.54
N THR A 59 -5.18 -29.90 -32.05
CA THR A 59 -6.06 -29.07 -32.89
C THR A 59 -6.91 -28.22 -31.98
N VAL A 60 -6.70 -26.91 -32.02
CA VAL A 60 -7.47 -25.96 -31.22
C VAL A 60 -8.83 -25.72 -31.89
N PHE A 61 -9.89 -25.67 -31.08
CA PHE A 61 -11.28 -25.28 -31.40
C PHE A 61 -12.25 -26.31 -32.00
N PHE A 62 -11.85 -27.32 -32.80
CA PHE A 62 -12.78 -28.32 -33.35
C PHE A 62 -12.16 -29.72 -33.58
N PRO A 63 -11.70 -30.41 -32.52
CA PRO A 63 -11.20 -31.76 -32.68
C PRO A 63 -12.32 -32.72 -33.11
N PRO A 64 -12.05 -33.72 -33.98
CA PRO A 64 -13.05 -34.67 -34.45
C PRO A 64 -13.59 -35.55 -33.31
N GLU A 65 -12.73 -35.85 -32.34
CA GLU A 65 -13.04 -36.73 -31.22
C GLU A 65 -13.92 -36.08 -30.14
N PRO A 66 -14.88 -36.84 -29.59
CA PRO A 66 -15.78 -36.34 -28.55
C PRO A 66 -15.04 -35.96 -27.25
N GLY A 67 -13.96 -36.67 -26.91
CA GLY A 67 -13.15 -36.38 -25.71
C GLY A 67 -12.51 -34.99 -25.75
N ALA A 68 -11.87 -34.66 -26.86
CA ALA A 68 -11.22 -33.38 -27.04
C ALA A 68 -12.22 -32.20 -27.08
N LYS A 69 -13.46 -32.42 -27.55
CA LYS A 69 -14.55 -31.42 -27.46
C LYS A 69 -14.95 -31.14 -26.01
N LEU A 70 -15.07 -32.17 -25.17
CA LEU A 70 -15.39 -32.03 -23.74
C LEU A 70 -14.28 -31.27 -23.01
N PHE A 71 -13.02 -31.56 -23.30
CA PHE A 71 -11.87 -30.83 -22.76
C PHE A 71 -11.94 -29.34 -23.11
N TRP A 72 -12.02 -28.98 -24.39
CA TRP A 72 -12.04 -27.57 -24.79
C TRP A 72 -13.29 -26.84 -24.28
N LEU A 73 -14.46 -27.49 -24.25
CA LEU A 73 -15.66 -26.92 -23.66
C LEU A 73 -15.46 -26.64 -22.16
N SER A 74 -14.85 -27.57 -21.42
CA SER A 74 -14.51 -27.36 -20.01
C SER A 74 -13.55 -26.19 -19.81
N VAL A 75 -12.53 -26.05 -20.67
CA VAL A 75 -11.54 -24.96 -20.61
C VAL A 75 -12.16 -23.61 -20.95
N ILE A 76 -12.98 -23.52 -22.00
CA ILE A 76 -13.68 -22.29 -22.39
C ILE A 76 -14.66 -21.88 -21.29
N LEU A 77 -15.39 -22.83 -20.72
CA LEU A 77 -16.40 -22.54 -19.72
C LEU A 77 -15.77 -22.20 -18.36
N ALA A 78 -14.65 -22.84 -18.01
CA ALA A 78 -13.79 -22.44 -16.90
C ALA A 78 -13.16 -21.05 -17.13
N GLY A 79 -12.69 -20.75 -18.34
CA GLY A 79 -12.14 -19.44 -18.70
C GLY A 79 -13.19 -18.33 -18.68
N TYR A 80 -14.40 -18.60 -19.16
CA TYR A 80 -15.55 -17.68 -19.07
C TYR A 80 -15.96 -17.45 -17.61
N ALA A 81 -16.03 -18.52 -16.81
CA ALA A 81 -16.37 -18.41 -15.40
C ALA A 81 -15.27 -17.68 -14.63
N TRP A 82 -13.99 -17.97 -14.90
CA TRP A 82 -12.85 -17.23 -14.36
C TRP A 82 -12.93 -15.76 -14.72
N TYR A 83 -13.13 -15.42 -15.99
CA TYR A 83 -13.31 -14.03 -16.44
C TYR A 83 -14.46 -13.32 -15.71
N ARG A 84 -15.55 -14.04 -15.40
CA ARG A 84 -16.73 -13.50 -14.69
C ARG A 84 -16.61 -13.47 -13.16
N LEU A 85 -15.79 -14.35 -12.56
CA LEU A 85 -15.69 -14.55 -11.09
C LEU A 85 -14.38 -14.07 -10.48
N ASP A 86 -13.22 -14.26 -11.13
CA ASP A 86 -11.89 -13.86 -10.63
C ASP A 86 -11.77 -12.35 -10.43
N ARG A 87 -12.64 -11.60 -11.11
CA ARG A 87 -12.88 -10.21 -10.77
C ARG A 87 -14.19 -10.11 -10.01
N GLU A 88 -14.12 -10.21 -8.68
CA GLU A 88 -15.12 -9.61 -7.77
C GLU A 88 -15.47 -8.15 -8.13
N HIS A 89 -14.64 -7.53 -8.98
CA HIS A 89 -14.69 -6.16 -9.46
C HIS A 89 -15.11 -6.01 -10.95
N ALA A 90 -15.36 -7.07 -11.72
CA ALA A 90 -15.65 -6.98 -13.18
C ALA A 90 -17.05 -6.45 -13.52
N TRP A 91 -17.94 -6.38 -12.53
CA TRP A 91 -19.28 -5.82 -12.70
C TRP A 91 -19.25 -4.30 -12.87
N TYR A 92 -18.13 -3.66 -12.52
CA TYR A 92 -17.96 -2.22 -12.53
C TYR A 92 -16.72 -1.86 -13.33
N PRO A 93 -16.82 -1.03 -14.39
CA PRO A 93 -15.63 -0.51 -15.07
C PRO A 93 -14.70 0.13 -14.05
N ALA A 94 -13.39 -0.06 -14.25
CA ALA A 94 -12.41 0.62 -13.43
C ALA A 94 -12.48 2.12 -13.72
N LEU A 95 -12.47 2.91 -12.64
CA LEU A 95 -12.36 4.35 -12.71
C LEU A 95 -11.02 4.69 -13.41
N SER A 96 -11.10 5.44 -14.50
CA SER A 96 -9.92 5.88 -15.24
C SER A 96 -10.06 7.35 -15.58
N SER A 97 -8.94 8.08 -15.55
CA SER A 97 -8.88 9.52 -15.79
C SER A 97 -8.90 9.90 -17.28
N SER A 98 -9.36 9.01 -18.17
CA SER A 98 -9.43 9.29 -19.61
C SER A 98 -10.37 10.47 -19.90
N ALA A 99 -10.03 11.30 -20.88
CA ALA A 99 -10.85 12.43 -21.31
C ALA A 99 -12.26 11.95 -21.74
N GLY A 100 -13.28 12.25 -20.93
CA GLY A 100 -14.67 11.85 -21.15
C GLY A 100 -15.57 12.17 -19.95
N GLU A 101 -16.88 11.96 -20.13
CA GLU A 101 -17.86 12.06 -19.04
C GLU A 101 -17.76 10.83 -18.12
N ILE A 102 -17.65 11.08 -16.81
CA ILE A 102 -17.58 10.02 -15.79
C ILE A 102 -18.94 9.92 -15.12
N SER A 103 -19.66 8.82 -15.41
CA SER A 103 -20.90 8.47 -14.71
C SER A 103 -20.56 7.83 -13.36
N VAL A 104 -20.95 8.47 -12.26
CA VAL A 104 -20.66 8.02 -10.88
C VAL A 104 -21.17 6.59 -10.64
N GLU A 105 -22.41 6.32 -11.07
CA GLU A 105 -23.15 5.07 -10.83
C GLU A 105 -22.40 3.83 -11.29
N LYS A 106 -21.67 3.94 -12.41
CA LYS A 106 -20.92 2.82 -12.99
C LYS A 106 -19.68 2.45 -12.17
N HIS A 107 -19.20 3.36 -11.32
CA HIS A 107 -17.91 3.22 -10.63
C HIS A 107 -18.05 3.07 -9.10
N LEU A 108 -19.27 3.11 -8.57
CA LEU A 108 -19.52 2.86 -7.14
C LEU A 108 -19.23 1.38 -6.79
N SER A 109 -18.55 1.17 -5.66
CA SER A 109 -18.31 -0.18 -5.12
C SER A 109 -19.62 -0.86 -4.67
N GLU A 110 -19.61 -2.19 -4.58
CA GLU A 110 -20.77 -2.97 -4.12
C GLU A 110 -21.18 -2.58 -2.68
N GLU A 111 -20.23 -2.25 -1.82
CA GLU A 111 -20.51 -1.79 -0.47
C GLU A 111 -21.31 -0.48 -0.50
N VAL A 112 -20.87 0.52 -1.29
CA VAL A 112 -21.59 1.80 -1.40
C VAL A 112 -23.02 1.60 -1.90
N TRP A 113 -23.22 0.71 -2.88
CA TRP A 113 -24.58 0.39 -3.34
C TRP A 113 -25.46 -0.23 -2.27
N ARG A 114 -24.91 -1.12 -1.43
CA ARG A 114 -25.65 -1.71 -0.31
C ARG A 114 -25.94 -0.68 0.79
N VAL A 115 -25.03 0.27 1.00
CA VAL A 115 -25.23 1.40 1.91
C VAL A 115 -26.37 2.28 1.40
N LEU A 116 -26.43 2.57 0.09
CA LEU A 116 -27.54 3.29 -0.54
C LEU A 116 -28.87 2.55 -0.36
N GLU A 117 -28.94 1.25 -0.65
CA GLU A 117 -30.15 0.44 -0.42
C GLU A 117 -30.66 0.57 1.04
N LYS A 118 -29.73 0.56 2.00
CA LYS A 118 -30.06 0.71 3.41
C LYS A 118 -30.44 2.14 3.81
N SER A 119 -29.86 3.16 3.18
CA SER A 119 -30.24 4.56 3.44
C SER A 119 -31.65 4.86 2.94
N TYR A 120 -32.07 4.31 1.80
CA TYR A 120 -33.47 4.34 1.35
C TYR A 120 -34.41 3.66 2.35
N ALA A 121 -34.02 2.50 2.88
CA ALA A 121 -34.82 1.81 3.89
C ALA A 121 -34.96 2.63 5.19
N TYR A 122 -33.92 3.38 5.58
CA TYR A 122 -33.98 4.29 6.73
C TYR A 122 -34.84 5.53 6.47
N ALA A 123 -34.67 6.18 5.32
CA ALA A 123 -35.51 7.32 4.94
C ALA A 123 -37.00 6.93 4.96
N ASN A 124 -37.36 5.78 4.37
CA ASN A 124 -38.73 5.30 4.35
C ASN A 124 -39.29 5.00 5.75
N ARG A 125 -38.48 4.41 6.66
CA ARG A 125 -38.89 4.17 8.06
C ARG A 125 -39.16 5.46 8.83
N MET A 126 -38.42 6.52 8.52
CA MET A 126 -38.57 7.84 9.13
C MET A 126 -39.57 8.74 8.37
N GLN A 127 -40.23 8.19 7.33
CA GLN A 127 -41.13 8.93 6.45
C GLN A 127 -40.48 10.15 5.77
N HIS A 128 -39.16 10.08 5.54
CA HIS A 128 -38.43 11.09 4.79
C HIS A 128 -38.54 10.80 3.27
N PRO A 129 -39.05 11.75 2.46
CA PRO A 129 -39.18 11.57 1.01
C PRO A 129 -37.83 11.37 0.31
N ALA A 130 -36.81 12.14 0.69
CA ALA A 130 -35.47 12.07 0.14
C ALA A 130 -34.46 11.39 1.07
N VAL A 131 -33.50 10.70 0.46
CA VAL A 131 -32.28 10.24 1.11
C VAL A 131 -31.28 11.38 1.18
N GLU A 132 -31.09 11.90 2.39
CA GLU A 132 -30.07 12.89 2.73
C GLU A 132 -28.70 12.29 3.13
N PRO A 133 -27.61 13.09 3.12
CA PRO A 133 -26.27 12.63 3.53
C PRO A 133 -26.22 11.99 4.92
N LEU A 134 -27.06 12.47 5.85
CA LEU A 134 -27.14 11.89 7.19
C LEU A 134 -27.69 10.45 7.20
N HIS A 135 -28.63 10.11 6.29
CA HIS A 135 -29.08 8.72 6.13
C HIS A 135 -27.97 7.84 5.58
N LEU A 136 -27.17 8.38 4.65
CA LEU A 136 -26.03 7.68 4.08
C LEU A 136 -24.98 7.38 5.17
N LEU A 137 -24.70 8.38 6.02
CA LEU A 137 -23.81 8.21 7.18
C LEU A 137 -24.36 7.17 8.17
N ALA A 138 -25.63 7.26 8.56
CA ALA A 138 -26.26 6.32 9.48
C ALA A 138 -26.31 4.88 8.90
N ALA A 139 -26.55 4.75 7.60
CA ALA A 139 -26.50 3.47 6.90
C ALA A 139 -25.10 2.85 6.91
N SER A 140 -24.05 3.67 6.78
CA SER A 140 -22.65 3.22 6.76
C SER A 140 -22.25 2.45 8.03
N LEU A 141 -22.81 2.81 9.19
CA LEU A 141 -22.54 2.14 10.47
C LEU A 141 -23.06 0.71 10.55
N SER A 142 -23.88 0.30 9.59
CA SER A 142 -24.33 -1.08 9.47
C SER A 142 -23.34 -1.99 8.75
N PHE A 143 -22.28 -1.40 8.20
CA PHE A 143 -21.27 -2.09 7.42
C PHE A 143 -19.93 -2.03 8.14
N VAL A 144 -19.08 -3.02 7.83
CA VAL A 144 -17.80 -3.20 8.51
C VAL A 144 -16.87 -2.01 8.31
N THR A 145 -16.88 -1.38 7.14
CA THR A 145 -16.05 -0.21 6.85
C THR A 145 -16.44 0.96 7.75
N GLY A 146 -17.73 1.31 7.82
CA GLY A 146 -18.21 2.40 8.70
C GLY A 146 -17.91 2.13 10.17
N GLN A 147 -18.23 0.92 10.66
CA GLN A 147 -17.94 0.55 12.06
C GLN A 147 -16.46 0.66 12.42
N ARG A 148 -15.57 0.20 11.54
CA ARG A 148 -14.12 0.28 11.78
C ARG A 148 -13.61 1.71 11.78
N VAL A 149 -14.08 2.56 10.87
CA VAL A 149 -13.68 3.97 10.82
C VAL A 149 -14.06 4.69 12.11
N PHE A 150 -15.32 4.60 12.54
CA PHE A 150 -15.76 5.27 13.76
C PHE A 150 -15.18 4.66 15.04
N SER A 151 -14.98 3.34 15.08
CA SER A 151 -14.26 2.68 16.17
C SER A 151 -12.81 3.16 16.27
N ARG A 152 -12.12 3.32 15.14
CA ARG A 152 -10.74 3.84 15.12
C ARG A 152 -10.65 5.32 15.48
N LEU A 153 -11.69 6.11 15.19
CA LEU A 153 -11.79 7.48 15.70
C LEU A 153 -11.94 7.54 17.23
N GLY A 154 -12.21 6.41 17.89
CA GLY A 154 -12.37 6.33 19.35
C GLY A 154 -13.74 6.79 19.83
N VAL A 155 -14.73 6.83 18.93
CA VAL A 155 -16.08 7.30 19.27
C VAL A 155 -16.88 6.14 19.86
N ASP A 156 -17.49 6.37 21.02
CA ASP A 156 -18.37 5.39 21.64
C ASP A 156 -19.59 5.07 20.77
N SER A 157 -19.86 3.78 20.57
CA SER A 157 -20.93 3.32 19.68
C SER A 157 -22.33 3.75 20.13
N ALA A 158 -22.57 3.84 21.44
CA ALA A 158 -23.85 4.27 21.99
C ALA A 158 -24.02 5.78 21.78
N LYS A 159 -23.00 6.58 22.11
CA LYS A 159 -22.99 8.05 21.85
C LYS A 159 -23.21 8.34 20.37
N LEU A 160 -22.45 7.68 19.48
CA LEU A 160 -22.59 7.81 18.03
C LEU A 160 -24.03 7.53 17.56
N SER A 161 -24.62 6.43 18.01
CA SER A 161 -25.98 6.05 17.62
C SER A 161 -27.04 7.03 18.14
N ALA A 162 -26.85 7.58 19.35
CA ALA A 162 -27.76 8.53 19.95
C ALA A 162 -27.71 9.88 19.22
N THR A 163 -26.52 10.42 18.97
CA THR A 163 -26.32 11.68 18.24
C THR A 163 -26.85 11.57 16.81
N LEU A 164 -26.63 10.45 16.11
CA LEU A 164 -27.19 10.25 14.77
C LEU A 164 -28.72 10.19 14.76
N ARG A 165 -29.35 9.52 15.74
CA ARG A 165 -30.81 9.50 15.85
C ARG A 165 -31.38 10.90 16.10
N HIS A 166 -30.70 11.69 16.91
CA HIS A 166 -31.07 13.08 17.18
C HIS A 166 -30.88 13.99 15.96
N GLY A 167 -29.79 13.81 15.20
CA GLY A 167 -29.60 14.51 13.93
C GLY A 167 -30.69 14.13 12.93
N LEU A 168 -31.08 12.85 12.87
CA LEU A 168 -32.12 12.37 11.95
C LEU A 168 -33.50 12.91 12.31
N SER A 169 -33.81 13.15 13.60
CA SER A 169 -35.09 13.74 13.99
C SER A 169 -35.20 15.24 13.70
N LYS A 170 -34.06 15.94 13.62
CA LYS A 170 -33.98 17.37 13.24
C LYS A 170 -33.94 17.60 11.73
N LEU A 171 -33.71 16.54 10.96
CA LEU A 171 -33.50 16.64 9.52
C LEU A 171 -34.77 17.15 8.83
N ILE A 172 -34.60 18.16 7.97
CA ILE A 172 -35.64 18.63 7.05
C ILE A 172 -35.35 18.01 5.68
N PRO A 173 -36.02 16.92 5.29
CA PRO A 173 -35.70 16.22 4.05
C PRO A 173 -36.20 16.99 2.83
N SER A 174 -35.47 16.87 1.72
CA SER A 174 -35.92 17.40 0.42
C SER A 174 -37.27 16.80 0.01
N PRO A 175 -38.23 17.60 -0.51
CA PRO A 175 -39.57 17.13 -0.83
C PRO A 175 -39.62 16.17 -2.02
N ILE A 176 -38.53 16.09 -2.81
CA ILE A 176 -38.45 15.27 -4.01
C ILE A 176 -38.03 13.84 -3.62
N PRO A 177 -38.86 12.82 -3.89
CA PRO A 177 -38.49 11.44 -3.59
C PRO A 177 -37.25 10.98 -4.34
N GLY A 178 -36.34 10.26 -3.67
CA GLY A 178 -35.10 9.78 -4.28
C GLY A 178 -33.85 10.17 -3.50
N LEU A 179 -32.73 10.36 -4.20
CA LEU A 179 -31.54 10.97 -3.60
C LEU A 179 -31.70 12.50 -3.62
N SER A 180 -31.36 13.14 -2.50
CA SER A 180 -31.28 14.61 -2.47
C SER A 180 -30.13 15.11 -3.35
N THR A 181 -30.22 16.38 -3.75
CA THR A 181 -29.17 17.07 -4.52
C THR A 181 -27.83 17.05 -3.78
N GLU A 182 -27.88 17.19 -2.46
CA GLU A 182 -26.76 17.15 -1.54
C GLU A 182 -26.10 15.77 -1.55
N THR A 183 -26.91 14.70 -1.49
CA THR A 183 -26.40 13.32 -1.55
C THR A 183 -25.75 13.01 -2.90
N ILE A 184 -26.32 13.49 -4.00
CA ILE A 184 -25.71 13.34 -5.33
C ILE A 184 -24.37 14.08 -5.39
N ASN A 185 -24.30 15.31 -4.85
CA ASN A 185 -23.07 16.10 -4.80
C ASN A 185 -21.98 15.40 -3.96
N VAL A 186 -22.36 14.79 -2.84
CA VAL A 186 -21.46 13.95 -2.02
C VAL A 186 -20.89 12.79 -2.85
N LEU A 187 -21.71 12.07 -3.60
CA LEU A 187 -21.23 10.95 -4.44
C LEU A 187 -20.33 11.42 -5.59
N LYS A 188 -20.60 12.59 -6.17
CA LYS A 188 -19.73 13.22 -7.16
C LYS A 188 -18.37 13.59 -6.55
N LYS A 189 -18.36 14.25 -5.39
CA LYS A 189 -17.14 14.59 -4.65
C LYS A 189 -16.34 13.35 -4.25
N ALA A 190 -17.00 12.28 -3.82
CA ALA A 190 -16.35 10.99 -3.54
C ALA A 190 -15.67 10.39 -4.80
N THR A 191 -16.26 10.61 -5.97
CA THR A 191 -15.68 10.20 -7.26
C THR A 191 -14.42 10.99 -7.59
N GLU A 192 -14.43 12.31 -7.35
CA GLU A 192 -13.24 13.16 -7.48
C GLU A 192 -12.11 12.70 -6.56
N LEU A 193 -12.43 12.43 -5.29
CA LEU A 193 -11.47 11.92 -4.31
C LEU A 193 -10.90 10.56 -4.75
N SER A 194 -11.74 9.68 -5.31
CA SER A 194 -11.31 8.38 -5.82
C SER A 194 -10.35 8.50 -7.01
N LEU A 195 -10.57 9.47 -7.90
CA LEU A 195 -9.67 9.77 -9.02
C LEU A 195 -8.30 10.25 -8.52
N VAL A 196 -8.30 11.18 -7.56
CA VAL A 196 -7.06 11.70 -6.96
C VAL A 196 -6.27 10.57 -6.29
N ARG A 197 -6.95 9.66 -5.59
CA ARG A 197 -6.35 8.50 -4.91
C ARG A 197 -5.97 7.36 -5.85
N LYS A 198 -6.27 7.47 -7.15
CA LYS A 198 -6.10 6.41 -8.16
C LYS A 198 -6.80 5.11 -7.75
N SER A 199 -7.93 5.22 -7.06
CA SER A 199 -8.76 4.09 -6.67
C SER A 199 -9.50 3.55 -7.89
N ARG A 200 -9.61 2.22 -8.00
CA ARG A 200 -10.32 1.58 -9.11
C ARG A 200 -11.84 1.80 -9.09
N HIS A 201 -12.39 2.04 -7.91
CA HIS A 201 -13.82 2.22 -7.67
C HIS A 201 -14.00 3.24 -6.55
N VAL A 202 -15.20 3.83 -6.49
CA VAL A 202 -15.59 4.72 -5.38
C VAL A 202 -15.95 3.86 -4.18
N GLU A 203 -15.12 3.92 -3.15
CA GLU A 203 -15.30 3.13 -1.94
C GLU A 203 -16.01 3.92 -0.84
N MET A 204 -16.44 3.21 0.20
CA MET A 204 -17.13 3.85 1.31
C MET A 204 -16.22 4.84 2.06
N SER A 205 -14.90 4.63 2.04
CA SER A 205 -13.91 5.58 2.58
C SER A 205 -14.04 6.97 1.96
N GLU A 206 -14.03 7.08 0.64
CA GLU A 206 -14.14 8.35 -0.08
C GLU A 206 -15.51 8.99 0.11
N VAL A 207 -16.56 8.16 0.20
CA VAL A 207 -17.91 8.64 0.50
C VAL A 207 -17.97 9.26 1.90
N LEU A 208 -17.38 8.63 2.92
CA LEU A 208 -17.35 9.20 4.28
C LEU A 208 -16.64 10.56 4.34
N VAL A 209 -15.52 10.70 3.64
CA VAL A 209 -14.77 11.98 3.55
C VAL A 209 -15.57 13.03 2.77
N ALA A 210 -16.23 12.64 1.69
CA ALA A 210 -17.07 13.55 0.93
C ALA A 210 -18.26 14.06 1.76
N ILE A 211 -18.86 13.20 2.60
CA ILE A 211 -19.94 13.56 3.51
C ILE A 211 -19.49 14.61 4.54
N SER A 212 -18.28 14.46 5.12
CA SER A 212 -17.79 15.41 6.14
C SER A 212 -17.39 16.77 5.58
N SER A 213 -17.20 16.86 4.26
CA SER A 213 -16.72 18.06 3.58
C SER A 213 -17.85 18.89 2.94
N GLY A 214 -19.11 18.58 3.22
CA GLY A 214 -20.27 19.31 2.72
C GLY A 214 -20.94 20.15 3.82
N GLU A 215 -21.67 21.19 3.46
CA GLU A 215 -22.49 21.97 4.39
C GLU A 215 -23.79 21.20 4.67
N SER A 216 -23.87 20.50 5.79
CA SER A 216 -25.03 19.68 6.16
C SER A 216 -25.09 19.50 7.67
N ILE A 217 -26.26 19.14 8.19
CA ILE A 217 -26.44 18.63 9.56
C ILE A 217 -25.41 17.54 9.95
N VAL A 218 -24.80 16.87 8.97
CA VAL A 218 -23.71 15.93 9.23
C VAL A 218 -22.50 16.60 9.87
N THR A 219 -22.11 17.82 9.47
CA THR A 219 -20.98 18.52 10.11
C THR A 219 -21.28 18.84 11.55
N GLU A 220 -22.49 19.30 11.87
CA GLU A 220 -22.94 19.52 13.24
C GLU A 220 -22.86 18.24 14.08
N VAL A 221 -23.30 17.11 13.52
CA VAL A 221 -23.22 15.79 14.18
C VAL A 221 -21.77 15.37 14.41
N LEU A 222 -20.88 15.59 13.44
CA LEU A 222 -19.46 15.25 13.58
C LEU A 222 -18.77 16.16 14.61
N GLU A 223 -19.12 17.44 14.65
CA GLU A 223 -18.63 18.41 15.65
C GLU A 223 -19.09 18.05 17.07
N GLU A 224 -20.35 17.63 17.26
CA GLU A 224 -20.85 17.15 18.57
C GLU A 224 -20.12 15.88 19.04
N LEU A 225 -19.62 15.09 18.10
CA LEU A 225 -18.79 13.91 18.36
C LEU A 225 -17.28 14.24 18.48
N GLU A 226 -16.90 15.52 18.39
CA GLU A 226 -15.51 16.00 18.43
C GLU A 226 -14.63 15.43 17.30
N ILE A 227 -15.24 15.06 16.17
CA ILE A 227 -14.55 14.48 15.01
C ILE A 227 -14.19 15.61 14.04
N LYS A 228 -12.89 15.91 13.94
CA LYS A 228 -12.38 16.83 12.91
C LYS A 228 -12.46 16.19 11.52
N PRO A 229 -12.77 16.95 10.44
CA PRO A 229 -12.79 16.42 9.07
C PRO A 229 -11.46 15.77 8.66
N GLU A 230 -10.33 16.36 9.05
CA GLU A 230 -8.98 15.84 8.81
C GLU A 230 -8.76 14.47 9.48
N ALA A 231 -9.28 14.27 10.69
CA ALA A 231 -9.17 13.00 11.39
C ALA A 231 -9.95 11.89 10.68
N LEU A 232 -11.15 12.21 10.17
CA LEU A 232 -11.92 11.26 9.37
C LEU A 232 -11.17 10.91 8.07
N ASP A 233 -10.58 11.90 7.41
CA ASP A 233 -9.81 11.68 6.20
C ASP A 233 -8.63 10.74 6.44
N ASN A 234 -7.84 10.99 7.48
CA ASN A 234 -6.71 10.13 7.84
C ASN A 234 -7.13 8.72 8.24
N VAL A 235 -8.19 8.53 9.03
CA VAL A 235 -8.66 7.18 9.39
C VAL A 235 -9.17 6.41 8.16
N THR A 236 -9.83 7.08 7.23
CA THR A 236 -10.23 6.43 5.98
C THR A 236 -9.02 6.10 5.10
N ALA A 237 -8.00 6.97 5.07
CA ALA A 237 -6.73 6.71 4.42
C ALA A 237 -6.02 5.50 5.06
N TRP A 238 -6.00 5.39 6.39
CA TRP A 238 -5.49 4.23 7.12
C TRP A 238 -6.19 2.94 6.72
N TYR A 239 -7.52 2.97 6.65
CA TYR A 239 -8.32 1.82 6.21
C TYR A 239 -7.96 1.39 4.78
N SER A 240 -7.83 2.36 3.87
CA SER A 240 -7.45 2.12 2.48
C SER A 240 -6.02 1.57 2.36
N LEU A 241 -5.08 2.10 3.17
CA LEU A 241 -3.69 1.66 3.22
C LEU A 241 -3.59 0.21 3.65
N ARG A 242 -4.35 -0.20 4.68
CA ARG A 242 -4.40 -1.60 5.13
C ARG A 242 -4.86 -2.53 4.01
N ARG A 243 -5.89 -2.15 3.25
CA ARG A 243 -6.35 -2.91 2.10
C ARG A 243 -5.31 -2.98 0.99
N LYS A 244 -4.65 -1.86 0.69
CA LYS A 244 -3.55 -1.79 -0.28
C LYS A 244 -2.43 -2.74 0.13
N LEU A 245 -2.06 -2.79 1.41
CA LEU A 245 -1.05 -3.68 1.95
C LEU A 245 -1.40 -5.17 1.79
N VAL A 246 -2.65 -5.54 2.07
CA VAL A 246 -3.14 -6.92 1.86
C VAL A 246 -3.10 -7.28 0.37
N ASN A 247 -3.50 -6.35 -0.50
CA ASN A 247 -3.49 -6.54 -1.95
C ASN A 247 -2.06 -6.62 -2.51
N LEU A 248 -1.13 -5.81 -1.99
CA LEU A 248 0.27 -5.85 -2.37
C LEU A 248 0.87 -7.20 -1.99
N ARG A 249 0.67 -7.68 -0.75
CA ARG A 249 1.13 -9.01 -0.34
C ARG A 249 0.56 -10.15 -1.19
N SER A 250 -0.73 -10.10 -1.55
CA SER A 250 -1.34 -11.15 -2.38
C SER A 250 -0.85 -11.11 -3.83
N ARG A 251 -0.67 -9.91 -4.40
CA ARG A 251 -0.09 -9.72 -5.74
C ARG A 251 1.38 -10.09 -5.78
N GLN A 252 2.15 -9.65 -4.81
CA GLN A 252 3.58 -9.93 -4.67
C GLN A 252 3.80 -11.43 -4.46
N GLY A 253 3.05 -12.08 -3.57
CA GLY A 253 3.11 -13.54 -3.41
C GLY A 253 2.79 -14.32 -4.69
N ARG A 254 1.80 -13.88 -5.47
CA ARG A 254 1.48 -14.48 -6.78
C ARG A 254 2.54 -14.19 -7.83
N SER A 255 3.02 -12.96 -7.95
CA SER A 255 4.02 -12.56 -8.95
C SER A 255 5.39 -13.17 -8.63
N ALA A 256 5.74 -13.31 -7.35
CA ALA A 256 6.93 -14.02 -6.89
C ALA A 256 6.87 -15.52 -7.20
N SER A 257 5.69 -16.13 -7.25
CA SER A 257 5.54 -17.54 -7.66
C SER A 257 5.85 -17.77 -9.13
N PHE A 258 5.70 -16.74 -9.98
CA PHE A 258 6.08 -16.78 -11.39
C PHE A 258 7.51 -16.30 -11.67
N ARG A 259 8.18 -15.65 -10.70
CA ARG A 259 9.59 -15.30 -10.83
C ARG A 259 10.46 -16.51 -10.51
N PRO A 260 11.37 -16.94 -11.40
CA PRO A 260 12.28 -18.05 -11.10
C PRO A 260 13.11 -17.75 -9.85
N HIS A 261 12.91 -18.56 -8.83
CA HIS A 261 13.50 -18.41 -7.49
C HIS A 261 14.68 -19.35 -7.23
N ARG A 262 14.95 -20.31 -8.12
CA ARG A 262 16.04 -21.27 -7.97
C ARG A 262 17.29 -20.77 -8.70
N ALA A 263 18.45 -21.03 -8.08
CA ALA A 263 19.76 -20.77 -8.65
C ALA A 263 19.97 -21.42 -10.04
N LEU A 264 19.23 -22.49 -10.35
CA LEU A 264 19.32 -23.23 -11.62
C LEU A 264 18.61 -22.55 -12.80
N ASP A 265 17.62 -21.68 -12.56
CA ASP A 265 16.88 -21.00 -13.65
C ASP A 265 17.50 -19.61 -13.98
N ARG A 266 18.44 -19.13 -13.15
CA ARG A 266 19.09 -17.81 -13.29
C ARG A 266 20.50 -17.87 -13.88
N THR A 267 21.07 -19.06 -14.03
CA THR A 267 22.40 -19.32 -14.58
C THR A 267 22.55 -18.89 -16.05
N TYR A 268 21.47 -18.49 -16.73
CA TYR A 268 21.53 -18.02 -18.12
C TYR A 268 21.59 -16.49 -18.29
N SER A 269 21.34 -15.67 -17.25
CA SER A 269 21.32 -14.20 -17.40
C SER A 269 22.20 -13.40 -16.45
N ALA A 270 22.69 -13.98 -15.33
CA ALA A 270 23.58 -13.27 -14.39
C ALA A 270 24.77 -14.13 -13.96
N VAL A 271 25.95 -13.51 -13.92
CA VAL A 271 27.18 -14.10 -13.36
C VAL A 271 26.97 -14.40 -11.87
N ALA A 272 27.44 -15.55 -11.38
CA ALA A 272 27.27 -15.94 -9.99
C ALA A 272 28.01 -14.98 -9.03
N THR A 273 27.33 -14.56 -7.96
CA THR A 273 27.83 -13.61 -6.94
C THR A 273 27.91 -14.24 -5.53
N PRO A 274 28.74 -15.28 -5.33
CA PRO A 274 28.73 -16.10 -4.12
C PRO A 274 29.13 -15.36 -2.85
N PHE A 275 30.04 -14.38 -2.93
CA PHE A 275 30.46 -13.62 -1.75
C PHE A 275 29.45 -12.53 -1.42
N LEU A 276 28.99 -11.79 -2.42
CA LEU A 276 27.99 -10.74 -2.26
C LEU A 276 26.68 -11.28 -1.65
N ASN A 277 26.20 -12.45 -2.10
CA ASN A 277 25.00 -13.07 -1.54
C ASN A 277 25.14 -13.47 -0.05
N ARG A 278 26.38 -13.57 0.46
CA ARG A 278 26.66 -13.84 1.88
C ARG A 278 26.67 -12.57 2.73
N VAL A 279 27.17 -11.46 2.16
CA VAL A 279 27.40 -10.19 2.87
C VAL A 279 26.35 -9.11 2.60
N ALA A 280 25.36 -9.41 1.75
CA ALA A 280 24.27 -8.51 1.42
C ALA A 280 22.90 -9.20 1.43
N GLN A 281 21.86 -8.40 1.62
CA GLN A 281 20.47 -8.82 1.63
C GLN A 281 19.74 -8.29 0.39
N ASP A 282 19.10 -9.17 -0.38
CA ASP A 282 18.33 -8.78 -1.56
C ASP A 282 16.97 -8.17 -1.15
N LEU A 283 16.89 -6.84 -1.14
CA LEU A 283 15.68 -6.11 -0.81
C LEU A 283 14.61 -6.31 -1.88
N THR A 284 14.97 -6.36 -3.16
CA THR A 284 14.01 -6.57 -4.26
C THR A 284 13.32 -7.94 -4.12
N SER A 285 14.08 -8.98 -3.77
CA SER A 285 13.52 -10.31 -3.48
C SER A 285 12.62 -10.31 -2.23
N LEU A 286 12.98 -9.57 -1.17
CA LEU A 286 12.12 -9.44 0.02
C LEU A 286 10.84 -8.65 -0.27
N ALA A 287 10.92 -7.60 -1.07
CA ALA A 287 9.78 -6.84 -1.56
C ALA A 287 8.85 -7.73 -2.39
N ALA A 288 9.42 -8.53 -3.31
CA ALA A 288 8.65 -9.48 -4.12
C ALA A 288 7.92 -10.52 -3.25
N ARG A 289 8.44 -10.86 -2.08
CA ARG A 289 7.77 -11.77 -1.12
C ARG A 289 6.84 -11.06 -0.13
N GLY A 290 6.76 -9.73 -0.18
CA GLY A 290 5.91 -8.93 0.70
C GLY A 290 6.42 -8.80 2.14
N TYR A 291 7.74 -8.99 2.36
CA TYR A 291 8.39 -8.84 3.67
C TYR A 291 8.77 -7.40 4.01
N LEU A 292 8.90 -6.52 3.01
CA LEU A 292 9.23 -5.11 3.25
C LEU A 292 7.98 -4.29 3.57
N MET A 293 8.14 -3.26 4.41
CA MET A 293 7.05 -2.34 4.76
C MET A 293 6.91 -1.26 3.68
N PRO A 294 5.70 -0.74 3.42
CA PRO A 294 5.49 0.30 2.44
C PRO A 294 6.20 1.59 2.86
N CYS A 295 6.78 2.28 1.89
CA CYS A 295 7.26 3.63 2.12
C CYS A 295 6.08 4.61 2.05
N VAL A 296 5.80 5.32 3.15
CA VAL A 296 4.68 6.27 3.28
C VAL A 296 5.24 7.68 3.45
N GLY A 297 4.67 8.66 2.74
CA GLY A 297 5.01 10.07 2.90
C GLY A 297 6.38 10.50 2.33
N ARG A 298 7.02 9.69 1.48
CA ARG A 298 8.35 9.96 0.90
C ARG A 298 8.40 9.94 -0.63
N SER A 299 7.26 10.16 -1.29
CA SER A 299 7.18 10.07 -2.75
C SER A 299 8.04 11.12 -3.46
N ARG A 300 8.23 12.30 -2.86
CA ARG A 300 9.06 13.37 -3.44
C ARG A 300 10.53 12.94 -3.48
N GLU A 301 11.06 12.48 -2.36
CA GLU A 301 12.46 12.05 -2.24
C GLU A 301 12.76 10.82 -3.09
N THR A 302 11.82 9.86 -3.16
CA THR A 302 11.92 8.71 -4.07
C THR A 302 11.94 9.14 -5.53
N THR A 303 11.06 10.06 -5.93
CA THR A 303 11.01 10.58 -7.31
C THR A 303 12.27 11.37 -7.67
N GLU A 304 12.80 12.15 -6.73
CA GLU A 304 14.07 12.87 -6.91
C GLU A 304 15.25 11.90 -7.12
N ALA A 305 15.32 10.82 -6.33
CA ALA A 305 16.31 9.76 -6.52
C ALA A 305 16.17 9.10 -7.92
N TYR A 306 14.94 8.86 -8.39
CA TYR A 306 14.71 8.34 -9.74
C TYR A 306 15.18 9.28 -10.83
N HIS A 307 14.87 10.58 -10.73
CA HIS A 307 15.30 11.57 -11.71
C HIS A 307 16.82 11.71 -11.78
N ILE A 308 17.51 11.62 -10.64
CA ILE A 308 18.98 11.63 -10.61
C ILE A 308 19.53 10.43 -11.39
N ILE A 309 18.98 9.23 -11.13
CA ILE A 309 19.43 7.99 -11.78
C ILE A 309 19.12 8.01 -13.29
N GLU A 310 17.94 8.50 -13.69
CA GLU A 310 17.57 8.69 -15.10
C GLU A 310 18.47 9.71 -15.82
N GLY A 311 18.94 10.74 -15.11
CA GLY A 311 19.87 11.76 -15.61
C GLY A 311 21.29 11.27 -15.88
N GLY A 312 21.54 9.95 -15.77
CA GLY A 312 22.83 9.32 -16.01
C GLY A 312 23.75 9.27 -14.80
N GLN A 313 23.35 9.86 -13.66
CA GLN A 313 24.12 9.81 -12.42
C GLN A 313 23.90 8.47 -11.74
N SER A 314 24.93 7.66 -11.62
CA SER A 314 24.82 6.29 -11.08
C SER A 314 24.80 6.25 -9.54
N SER A 315 24.69 7.38 -8.84
CA SER A 315 24.94 7.43 -7.40
C SER A 315 24.13 8.46 -6.66
N VAL A 316 23.31 7.97 -5.74
CA VAL A 316 22.44 8.80 -4.88
C VAL A 316 22.87 8.64 -3.43
N VAL A 317 22.89 9.74 -2.68
CA VAL A 317 23.04 9.74 -1.23
C VAL A 317 21.84 10.41 -0.58
N LEU A 318 21.17 9.63 0.27
CA LEU A 318 20.04 10.02 1.09
C LEU A 318 20.57 10.64 2.39
N VAL A 319 20.53 11.97 2.48
CA VAL A 319 21.12 12.72 3.60
C VAL A 319 20.03 13.23 4.54
N GLY A 320 20.11 12.87 5.81
CA GLY A 320 19.23 13.43 6.84
C GLY A 320 19.46 12.80 8.21
N GLU A 321 18.81 13.35 9.23
CA GLU A 321 18.98 12.96 10.63
C GLU A 321 18.63 11.48 10.91
N PRO A 322 19.15 10.87 12.00
CA PRO A 322 18.72 9.54 12.44
C PRO A 322 17.22 9.55 12.80
N GLY A 323 16.53 8.44 12.52
CA GLY A 323 15.12 8.28 12.88
C GLY A 323 14.08 8.82 11.89
N ILE A 324 14.48 9.61 10.89
CA ILE A 324 13.53 10.17 9.90
C ILE A 324 13.03 9.16 8.86
N GLY A 325 13.55 7.93 8.86
CA GLY A 325 13.13 6.87 7.93
C GLY A 325 13.89 6.80 6.61
N ARG A 326 15.18 7.18 6.57
CA ARG A 326 16.06 7.02 5.38
C ARG A 326 16.04 5.60 4.81
N GLY A 327 16.03 4.60 5.69
CA GLY A 327 15.93 3.18 5.30
C GLY A 327 14.60 2.79 4.65
N SER A 328 13.49 3.43 5.05
CA SER A 328 12.17 3.18 4.44
C SER A 328 12.13 3.58 2.96
N ILE A 329 12.93 4.57 2.55
CA ILE A 329 13.05 4.96 1.14
C ILE A 329 13.72 3.85 0.33
N LEU A 330 14.78 3.22 0.85
CA LEU A 330 15.42 2.05 0.20
C LEU A 330 14.42 0.89 0.05
N GLU A 331 13.64 0.61 1.09
CA GLU A 331 12.59 -0.41 1.04
C GLU A 331 11.49 -0.06 0.03
N GLY A 332 11.10 1.22 -0.06
CA GLY A 332 10.16 1.72 -1.06
C GLY A 332 10.68 1.54 -2.50
N ILE A 333 11.93 1.91 -2.75
CA ILE A 333 12.57 1.70 -4.06
C ILE A 333 12.58 0.21 -4.41
N ALA A 334 12.92 -0.67 -3.47
CA ALA A 334 12.87 -2.11 -3.70
C ALA A 334 11.47 -2.64 -4.05
N GLN A 335 10.41 -2.06 -3.45
CA GLN A 335 9.03 -2.41 -3.76
C GLN A 335 8.62 -1.95 -5.16
N ASP A 336 8.97 -0.72 -5.52
CA ASP A 336 8.70 -0.18 -6.86
C ASP A 336 9.45 -1.00 -7.91
N MET A 337 10.72 -1.36 -7.66
CA MET A 337 11.49 -2.26 -8.51
C MET A 337 10.83 -3.64 -8.65
N ALA A 338 10.35 -4.20 -7.53
CA ALA A 338 9.66 -5.48 -7.57
C ALA A 338 8.35 -5.44 -8.38
N ALA A 339 7.69 -4.28 -8.41
CA ALA A 339 6.47 -4.00 -9.17
C ALA A 339 6.72 -3.48 -10.60
N GLU A 340 7.98 -3.26 -10.98
CA GLU A 340 8.39 -2.63 -12.25
C GLU A 340 7.82 -1.20 -12.44
N GLU A 341 7.50 -0.53 -11.34
CA GLU A 341 7.05 0.87 -11.29
C GLU A 341 8.25 1.84 -11.11
N VAL A 342 9.36 1.54 -11.78
CA VAL A 342 10.62 2.31 -11.75
C VAL A 342 11.08 2.68 -13.16
N PRO A 343 11.95 3.70 -13.29
CA PRO A 343 12.66 3.99 -14.53
C PRO A 343 13.25 2.75 -15.22
N ALA A 344 13.31 2.76 -16.55
CA ALA A 344 13.84 1.65 -17.35
C ALA A 344 15.26 1.23 -16.93
N VAL A 345 16.08 2.18 -16.47
CA VAL A 345 17.46 1.93 -15.98
C VAL A 345 17.47 1.02 -14.74
N LEU A 346 16.41 1.02 -13.94
CA LEU A 346 16.28 0.26 -12.71
C LEU A 346 15.48 -1.04 -12.88
N GLN A 347 14.83 -1.22 -14.03
CA GLN A 347 14.08 -2.44 -14.34
C GLN A 347 15.01 -3.64 -14.50
N ASP A 348 14.53 -4.84 -14.16
CA ASP A 348 15.28 -6.11 -14.18
C ASP A 348 16.58 -6.13 -13.36
N LYS A 349 16.76 -5.16 -12.44
CA LYS A 349 17.89 -5.11 -11.50
C LYS A 349 17.48 -5.54 -10.09
N HIS A 350 18.49 -5.86 -9.27
CA HIS A 350 18.34 -6.25 -7.87
C HIS A 350 18.97 -5.19 -6.94
N LEU A 351 18.21 -4.72 -5.96
CA LEU A 351 18.70 -3.85 -4.90
C LEU A 351 19.23 -4.68 -3.72
N LEU A 352 20.55 -4.71 -3.58
CA LEU A 352 21.25 -5.47 -2.53
C LEU A 352 21.74 -4.54 -1.42
N LEU A 353 21.21 -4.72 -0.20
CA LEU A 353 21.65 -3.99 0.98
C LEU A 353 22.90 -4.65 1.57
N LEU A 354 24.03 -3.95 1.49
CA LEU A 354 25.30 -4.38 2.03
C LEU A 354 25.32 -4.30 3.56
N SER A 355 25.76 -5.37 4.21
CA SER A 355 25.97 -5.39 5.65
C SER A 355 27.40 -4.97 5.98
N THR A 356 27.57 -3.72 6.44
CA THR A 356 28.87 -3.23 6.94
C THR A 356 29.38 -4.10 8.08
N ALA A 357 28.49 -4.56 8.97
CA ALA A 357 28.84 -5.47 10.06
C ALA A 357 29.44 -6.80 9.56
N GLN A 358 28.87 -7.42 8.52
CA GLN A 358 29.39 -8.69 7.99
C GLN A 358 30.70 -8.50 7.20
N LEU A 359 30.89 -7.36 6.55
CA LEU A 359 32.15 -7.04 5.90
C LEU A 359 33.30 -6.92 6.91
N LEU A 360 33.05 -6.21 8.02
CA LEU A 360 34.04 -5.89 9.05
C LEU A 360 34.25 -7.02 10.07
N SER A 361 33.28 -7.93 10.23
CA SER A 361 33.36 -9.00 11.21
C SER A 361 34.57 -9.92 10.98
N GLY A 362 35.42 -10.04 12.00
CA GLY A 362 36.59 -10.90 11.99
C GLY A 362 37.59 -10.57 10.88
N ALA A 363 37.64 -9.31 10.44
CA ALA A 363 38.59 -8.82 9.44
C ALA A 363 39.43 -7.68 10.01
N ASN A 364 40.71 -7.67 9.66
CA ASN A 364 41.51 -6.46 9.77
C ASN A 364 41.08 -5.46 8.67
N PRO A 365 41.36 -4.15 8.79
CA PRO A 365 40.93 -3.15 7.82
C PRO A 365 41.38 -3.44 6.37
N ALA A 366 42.58 -4.00 6.20
CA ALA A 366 43.07 -4.48 4.90
C ALA A 366 42.21 -5.59 4.30
N GLU A 367 41.87 -6.62 5.10
CA GLU A 367 41.00 -7.71 4.67
C GLU A 367 39.57 -7.22 4.38
N ALA A 368 39.08 -6.23 5.13
CA ALA A 368 37.80 -5.59 4.85
C ALA A 368 37.81 -4.89 3.48
N GLY A 369 38.94 -4.28 3.10
CA GLY A 369 39.13 -3.68 1.78
C GLY A 369 39.13 -4.69 0.66
N GLU A 370 39.84 -5.81 0.82
CA GLU A 370 39.81 -6.90 -0.15
C GLU A 370 38.41 -7.51 -0.31
N ARG A 371 37.67 -7.67 0.80
CA ARG A 371 36.27 -8.13 0.78
C ARG A 371 35.37 -7.13 0.04
N LEU A 372 35.55 -5.83 0.25
CA LEU A 372 34.78 -4.80 -0.44
C LEU A 372 35.09 -4.80 -1.94
N LEU A 373 36.36 -4.86 -2.33
CA LEU A 373 36.78 -5.01 -3.72
C LEU A 373 36.14 -6.23 -4.38
N ARG A 374 36.13 -7.37 -3.69
CA ARG A 374 35.47 -8.58 -4.17
C ARG A 374 33.97 -8.38 -4.37
N VAL A 375 33.28 -7.73 -3.44
CA VAL A 375 31.86 -7.37 -3.59
C VAL A 375 31.63 -6.51 -4.83
N LEU A 376 32.43 -5.46 -5.01
CA LEU A 376 32.29 -4.54 -6.13
C LEU A 376 32.53 -5.26 -7.46
N ASN A 377 33.56 -6.10 -7.53
CA ASN A 377 33.82 -6.92 -8.71
C ASN A 377 32.66 -7.87 -9.01
N GLU A 378 32.15 -8.62 -8.02
CA GLU A 378 30.99 -9.49 -8.23
C GLU A 378 29.75 -8.71 -8.70
N ALA A 379 29.52 -7.51 -8.15
CA ALA A 379 28.40 -6.66 -8.54
C ALA A 379 28.52 -6.13 -9.98
N VAL A 380 29.70 -5.67 -10.37
CA VAL A 380 29.99 -5.17 -11.73
C VAL A 380 29.87 -6.29 -12.76
N HIS A 381 30.43 -7.48 -12.49
CA HIS A 381 30.37 -8.61 -13.42
C HIS A 381 28.94 -9.13 -13.60
N ALA A 382 28.09 -9.03 -12.59
CA ALA A 382 26.69 -9.42 -12.70
C ALA A 382 25.86 -8.44 -13.58
N GLY A 383 26.18 -7.14 -13.58
CA GLY A 383 25.56 -6.11 -14.43
C GLY A 383 24.09 -5.76 -14.10
N ASN A 384 23.44 -6.56 -13.26
CA ASN A 384 22.04 -6.39 -12.85
C ASN A 384 21.89 -6.05 -11.36
N ILE A 385 22.94 -5.52 -10.72
CA ILE A 385 22.96 -5.23 -9.29
C ILE A 385 23.04 -3.73 -9.02
N ILE A 386 22.25 -3.27 -8.05
CA ILE A 386 22.32 -1.95 -7.44
C ILE A 386 22.71 -2.18 -5.98
N LEU A 387 23.77 -1.50 -5.54
CA LEU A 387 24.29 -1.67 -4.19
C LEU A 387 23.74 -0.58 -3.27
N ALA A 388 23.01 -0.99 -2.24
CA ALA A 388 22.55 -0.12 -1.17
C ALA A 388 23.49 -0.17 0.03
N ILE A 389 23.93 0.98 0.53
CA ILE A 389 24.82 1.06 1.69
C ILE A 389 24.24 2.03 2.72
N LYS A 390 23.90 1.52 3.90
CA LYS A 390 23.48 2.37 5.03
C LYS A 390 24.69 2.98 5.71
N ASP A 391 24.57 4.25 6.05
CA ASP A 391 25.55 5.01 6.83
C ASP A 391 26.96 4.92 6.23
N ILE A 392 27.08 5.37 4.96
CA ILE A 392 28.29 5.24 4.12
C ILE A 392 29.57 5.82 4.77
N HIS A 393 29.44 6.76 5.70
CA HIS A 393 30.56 7.30 6.47
C HIS A 393 31.31 6.22 7.27
N GLN A 394 30.64 5.12 7.66
CA GLN A 394 31.28 3.97 8.31
C GLN A 394 32.31 3.27 7.42
N ILE A 395 32.18 3.38 6.09
CA ILE A 395 33.14 2.80 5.15
C ILE A 395 34.23 3.82 4.79
N ILE A 396 33.86 5.09 4.63
CA ILE A 396 34.81 6.15 4.24
C ILE A 396 35.90 6.35 5.28
N GLY A 397 35.57 6.25 6.57
CA GLY A 397 36.53 6.43 7.66
C GLY A 397 37.45 5.23 7.93
N LEU A 398 37.45 4.20 7.08
CA LEU A 398 38.27 3.00 7.27
C LEU A 398 39.48 3.01 6.34
N ASP A 399 40.66 2.85 6.94
CA ASP A 399 41.92 2.69 6.21
C ASP A 399 41.99 1.31 5.57
N ALA A 400 42.33 1.24 4.28
CA ALA A 400 42.48 -0.05 3.57
C ALA A 400 43.77 -0.81 3.94
N GLY A 401 44.51 -0.34 4.96
CA GLY A 401 45.66 -1.04 5.56
C GLY A 401 46.85 -1.32 4.64
N SER A 402 46.94 -0.70 3.45
CA SER A 402 47.96 -1.00 2.44
C SER A 402 49.18 -0.07 2.45
N GLY A 403 49.52 0.57 3.57
CA GLY A 403 50.75 1.36 3.73
C GLY A 403 50.85 2.63 2.88
N GLN A 404 49.80 3.00 2.16
CA GLN A 404 49.60 4.28 1.47
C GLN A 404 48.18 4.75 1.77
N ASP A 405 47.95 6.06 1.64
CA ASP A 405 46.73 6.85 1.93
C ASP A 405 45.44 6.43 1.19
N LEU A 406 45.26 5.14 0.87
CA LEU A 406 44.12 4.61 0.13
C LEU A 406 42.99 4.26 1.11
N SER A 407 41.91 5.04 1.08
CA SER A 407 40.72 4.74 1.88
C SER A 407 39.80 3.76 1.15
N LEU A 408 38.96 3.03 1.89
CA LEU A 408 37.89 2.23 1.27
C LEU A 408 36.89 3.10 0.50
N GLY A 409 36.80 4.38 0.85
CA GLY A 409 36.02 5.37 0.10
C GLY A 409 36.55 5.57 -1.33
N ASP A 410 37.86 5.60 -1.53
CA ASP A 410 38.48 5.82 -2.85
C ASP A 410 38.32 4.61 -3.78
N VAL A 411 38.36 3.41 -3.19
CA VAL A 411 38.02 2.17 -3.89
C VAL A 411 36.59 2.21 -4.41
N LEU A 412 35.64 2.60 -3.57
CA LEU A 412 34.23 2.77 -3.96
C LEU A 412 34.08 3.86 -5.03
N ALA A 413 34.72 5.01 -4.85
CA ALA A 413 34.66 6.12 -5.80
C ALA A 413 35.14 5.71 -7.20
N SER A 414 36.21 4.91 -7.27
CA SER A 414 36.76 4.39 -8.53
C SER A 414 35.78 3.45 -9.24
N ALA A 415 35.13 2.54 -8.51
CA ALA A 415 34.14 1.63 -9.08
C ALA A 415 32.89 2.36 -9.62
N VAL A 416 32.47 3.41 -8.91
CA VAL A 416 31.30 4.21 -9.27
C VAL A 416 31.56 5.13 -10.46
N SER A 417 32.71 5.80 -10.50
CA SER A 417 33.06 6.78 -11.55
C SER A 417 33.03 6.19 -12.96
N ASN A 418 33.29 4.89 -13.08
CA ASN A 418 33.25 4.18 -14.36
C ASN A 418 31.83 3.86 -14.84
N HIS A 419 30.77 4.29 -14.13
CA HIS A 419 29.36 4.04 -14.43
C HIS A 419 28.99 2.55 -14.56
N GLN A 420 29.81 1.67 -13.96
CA GLN A 420 29.61 0.22 -14.00
C GLN A 420 28.70 -0.29 -12.88
N LEU A 421 28.47 0.54 -11.85
CA LEU A 421 27.69 0.17 -10.67
C LEU A 421 26.84 1.35 -10.20
N ILE A 422 25.54 1.09 -10.00
CA ILE A 422 24.64 2.06 -9.38
C ILE A 422 24.67 1.85 -7.87
N ILE A 423 24.87 2.92 -7.10
CA ILE A 423 24.82 2.87 -5.64
C ILE A 423 23.77 3.83 -5.06
N ILE A 424 23.07 3.37 -4.04
CA ILE A 424 22.13 4.20 -3.26
C ILE A 424 22.55 4.13 -1.81
N THR A 425 22.95 5.27 -1.25
CA THR A 425 23.57 5.31 0.07
C THR A 425 22.77 6.17 1.03
N THR A 426 22.98 5.99 2.34
CA THR A 426 22.42 6.88 3.36
C THR A 426 23.52 7.47 4.23
N THR A 427 23.34 8.70 4.72
CA THR A 427 24.22 9.29 5.75
C THR A 427 23.48 10.35 6.56
N THR A 428 24.07 10.79 7.67
CA THR A 428 23.51 11.87 8.50
C THR A 428 23.98 13.23 7.99
N ASN A 429 23.28 14.31 8.36
CA ASN A 429 23.71 15.67 7.99
C ASN A 429 25.10 16.01 8.56
N ALA A 430 25.35 15.60 9.82
CA ALA A 430 26.64 15.81 10.47
C ALA A 430 27.77 15.07 9.72
N SER A 431 27.60 13.76 9.51
CA SER A 431 28.62 12.94 8.81
C SER A 431 28.79 13.34 7.34
N TRP A 432 27.74 13.84 6.68
CA TRP A 432 27.85 14.42 5.35
C TRP A 432 28.86 15.58 5.32
N ARG A 433 28.66 16.60 6.16
CA ARG A 433 29.50 17.80 6.20
C ARG A 433 30.93 17.54 6.67
N GLU A 434 31.08 16.64 7.64
CA GLU A 434 32.38 16.37 8.27
C GLU A 434 33.27 15.47 7.41
N MET A 435 32.70 14.42 6.80
CA MET A 435 33.47 13.36 6.14
C MET A 435 33.09 13.15 4.68
N VAL A 436 31.80 12.93 4.37
CA VAL A 436 31.40 12.45 3.03
C VAL A 436 31.61 13.52 1.96
N GLU A 437 31.20 14.76 2.21
CA GLU A 437 31.29 15.89 1.26
C GLU A 437 32.74 16.21 0.87
N ARG A 438 33.70 15.94 1.78
CA ARG A 438 35.13 16.18 1.58
C ARG A 438 35.86 14.99 0.95
N SER A 439 35.20 13.83 0.86
CA SER A 439 35.77 12.62 0.28
C SER A 439 35.63 12.59 -1.25
N SER A 440 36.37 11.69 -1.90
CA SER A 440 36.23 11.41 -3.34
C SER A 440 34.80 11.01 -3.73
N LEU A 441 34.08 10.30 -2.85
CA LEU A 441 32.68 9.95 -3.04
C LEU A 441 31.74 11.16 -3.01
N GLY A 442 32.04 12.20 -2.24
CA GLY A 442 31.23 13.42 -2.17
C GLY A 442 31.12 14.16 -3.49
N GLN A 443 32.11 14.00 -4.37
CA GLN A 443 32.12 14.61 -5.71
C GLN A 443 31.26 13.83 -6.72
N ILE A 444 30.95 12.57 -6.43
CA ILE A 444 30.24 11.65 -7.32
C ILE A 444 28.78 11.45 -6.87
N LEU A 445 28.55 11.43 -5.56
CA LEU A 445 27.23 11.20 -4.97
C LEU A 445 26.35 12.44 -5.11
N GLN A 446 25.17 12.25 -5.72
CA GLN A 446 24.15 13.28 -5.78
C GLN A 446 23.28 13.24 -4.52
N ARG A 447 23.23 14.38 -3.83
CA ARG A 447 22.53 14.52 -2.55
C ARG A 447 21.02 14.68 -2.75
N VAL A 448 20.26 13.82 -2.09
CA VAL A 448 18.81 13.99 -1.85
C VAL A 448 18.64 14.31 -0.36
N GLU A 449 18.14 15.52 -0.07
CA GLU A 449 17.90 15.96 1.29
C GLU A 449 16.59 15.40 1.83
N ILE A 450 16.66 14.70 2.96
CA ILE A 450 15.50 14.13 3.64
C ILE A 450 15.25 14.93 4.91
N LYS A 451 14.05 15.51 4.98
CA LYS A 451 13.61 16.31 6.13
C LYS A 451 12.79 15.46 7.10
N GLU A 452 12.67 15.92 8.33
CA GLU A 452 11.69 15.38 9.27
C GLU A 452 10.27 15.52 8.69
N LEU A 453 9.44 14.51 8.89
CA LEU A 453 8.06 14.52 8.39
C LEU A 453 7.23 15.57 9.15
N ASP A 454 6.24 16.15 8.47
CA ASP A 454 5.20 16.91 9.15
C ASP A 454 4.34 16.01 10.04
N ASP A 455 3.53 16.63 10.90
CA ASP A 455 2.75 15.91 11.90
C ASP A 455 1.77 14.94 11.24
N ASN A 456 1.14 15.33 10.12
CA ASN A 456 0.17 14.51 9.42
C ASN A 456 0.83 13.32 8.70
N SER A 457 1.91 13.56 7.95
CA SER A 457 2.66 12.48 7.30
C SER A 457 3.27 11.52 8.33
N SER A 458 3.68 12.03 9.50
CA SER A 458 4.15 11.20 10.61
C SER A 458 3.05 10.27 11.11
N ILE A 459 1.83 10.78 11.33
CA ILE A 459 0.66 9.96 11.70
C ILE A 459 0.41 8.87 10.67
N GLN A 460 0.46 9.18 9.36
CA GLN A 460 0.30 8.17 8.30
C GLN A 460 1.38 7.08 8.34
N VAL A 461 2.62 7.43 8.71
CA VAL A 461 3.66 6.43 8.95
C VAL A 461 3.32 5.56 10.17
N LEU A 462 2.84 6.16 11.26
CA LEU A 462 2.40 5.38 12.44
C LEU A 462 1.26 4.43 12.07
N GLU A 463 0.26 4.87 11.32
CA GLU A 463 -0.84 4.05 10.81
C GLU A 463 -0.35 2.81 10.04
N SER A 464 0.75 2.93 9.30
CA SER A 464 1.38 1.80 8.60
C SER A 464 2.09 0.81 9.52
N ARG A 465 2.59 1.26 10.68
CA ARG A 465 3.41 0.49 11.63
C ARG A 465 2.59 -0.14 12.75
N VAL A 466 1.54 0.56 13.18
CA VAL A 466 0.64 0.18 14.27
C VAL A 466 0.11 -1.24 14.17
N PRO A 467 -0.32 -1.78 13.01
CA PRO A 467 -0.81 -3.17 12.95
C PRO A 467 0.19 -4.22 13.45
N GLY A 468 1.50 -3.97 13.30
CA GLY A 468 2.54 -4.84 13.85
C GLY A 468 2.61 -4.78 15.38
N ILE A 469 2.56 -3.56 15.92
CA ILE A 469 2.56 -3.30 17.37
C ILE A 469 1.30 -3.90 18.01
N GLU A 470 0.12 -3.68 17.41
CA GLU A 470 -1.16 -4.24 17.87
C GLU A 470 -1.14 -5.77 17.95
N MET A 471 -0.61 -6.42 16.92
CA MET A 471 -0.50 -7.88 16.88
C MET A 471 0.46 -8.42 17.93
N GLN A 472 1.60 -7.75 18.13
CA GLN A 472 2.62 -8.16 19.09
C GLN A 472 2.15 -7.98 20.54
N HIS A 473 1.45 -6.88 20.82
CA HIS A 473 1.06 -6.51 22.18
C HIS A 473 -0.41 -6.84 22.53
N HIS A 474 -1.21 -7.33 21.57
CA HIS A 474 -2.64 -7.62 21.73
C HIS A 474 -3.44 -6.41 22.24
N VAL A 475 -3.28 -5.27 21.57
CA VAL A 475 -3.97 -4.00 21.87
C VAL A 475 -4.43 -3.37 20.56
N TYR A 476 -5.34 -2.40 20.62
CA TYR A 476 -5.77 -1.60 19.47
C TYR A 476 -5.57 -0.12 19.72
N PHE A 477 -5.08 0.63 18.74
CA PHE A 477 -4.89 2.08 18.88
C PHE A 477 -6.05 2.88 18.26
N SER A 478 -6.51 3.92 18.95
CA SER A 478 -7.33 4.96 18.34
C SER A 478 -6.47 5.91 17.51
N TYR A 479 -7.09 6.56 16.52
CA TYR A 479 -6.45 7.64 15.77
C TYR A 479 -6.01 8.78 16.70
N GLY A 480 -6.83 9.12 17.70
CA GLY A 480 -6.48 10.10 18.72
C GLY A 480 -5.20 9.74 19.47
N ALA A 481 -4.94 8.45 19.74
CA ALA A 481 -3.69 8.00 20.33
C ALA A 481 -2.49 8.26 19.41
N LEU A 482 -2.62 7.99 18.11
CA LEU A 482 -1.53 8.25 17.14
C LEU A 482 -1.22 9.74 17.02
N ALA A 483 -2.26 10.57 16.87
CA ALA A 483 -2.11 12.02 16.79
C ALA A 483 -1.50 12.60 18.08
N GLN A 484 -1.93 12.11 19.24
CA GLN A 484 -1.37 12.50 20.54
C GLN A 484 0.08 12.07 20.67
N ALA A 485 0.44 10.87 20.20
CA ALA A 485 1.82 10.37 20.25
C ALA A 485 2.77 11.24 19.44
N VAL A 486 2.39 11.66 18.23
CA VAL A 486 3.19 12.61 17.43
C VAL A 486 3.34 13.94 18.16
N THR A 487 2.24 14.48 18.68
CA THR A 487 2.23 15.78 19.37
C THR A 487 3.13 15.78 20.62
N LEU A 488 2.98 14.76 21.47
CA LEU A 488 3.75 14.65 22.71
C LEU A 488 5.20 14.29 22.44
N ALA A 489 5.49 13.36 21.51
CA ALA A 489 6.87 13.03 21.16
C ALA A 489 7.61 14.25 20.59
N LYS A 490 6.95 15.08 19.77
CA LYS A 490 7.54 16.32 19.27
C LYS A 490 7.87 17.32 20.39
N ARG A 491 7.00 17.42 21.40
CA ARG A 491 7.16 18.36 22.53
C ARG A 491 8.17 17.90 23.58
N TYR A 492 8.14 16.63 23.95
CA TYR A 492 8.89 16.11 25.10
C TYR A 492 10.14 15.32 24.73
N LEU A 493 10.32 14.96 23.44
CA LEU A 493 11.52 14.27 22.94
C LEU A 493 12.18 15.12 21.83
N PRO A 494 12.83 16.26 22.18
CA PRO A 494 13.43 17.18 21.20
C PRO A 494 14.70 16.62 20.54
N ASP A 495 15.43 15.73 21.22
CA ASP A 495 16.71 15.18 20.73
C ASP A 495 16.54 14.02 19.72
N ARG A 496 15.31 13.69 19.38
CA ARG A 496 14.95 12.62 18.43
C ARG A 496 14.03 13.17 17.35
N TYR A 497 13.96 12.48 16.22
CA TYR A 497 13.21 12.92 15.05
C TYR A 497 12.00 12.03 14.75
N LEU A 498 10.95 12.61 14.19
CA LEU A 498 9.80 11.91 13.64
C LEU A 498 10.19 11.20 12.33
N PRO A 499 9.64 9.99 12.08
CA PRO A 499 8.58 9.33 12.84
C PRO A 499 9.08 8.39 13.96
N GLU A 500 10.37 8.06 14.04
CA GLU A 500 10.92 7.06 14.97
C GLU A 500 10.52 7.31 16.43
N LYS A 501 10.68 8.54 16.94
CA LYS A 501 10.35 8.84 18.34
C LYS A 501 8.90 8.58 18.71
N ALA A 502 7.98 8.77 17.77
CA ALA A 502 6.56 8.51 18.00
C ALA A 502 6.24 7.01 17.90
N ILE A 503 6.94 6.26 17.04
CA ILE A 503 6.84 4.80 16.99
C ILE A 503 7.29 4.19 18.32
N SER A 504 8.46 4.60 18.82
CA SER A 504 8.98 4.12 20.11
C SER A 504 8.02 4.45 21.26
N LEU A 505 7.46 5.66 21.29
CA LEU A 505 6.45 6.04 22.27
C LEU A 505 5.21 5.13 22.22
N LEU A 506 4.71 4.80 21.01
CA LEU A 506 3.56 3.90 20.88
C LEU A 506 3.88 2.48 21.37
N GLU A 507 5.09 1.97 21.15
CA GLU A 507 5.52 0.66 21.66
C GLU A 507 5.54 0.65 23.21
N GLU A 508 6.05 1.71 23.83
CA GLU A 508 6.03 1.88 25.29
C GLU A 508 4.59 1.99 25.83
N VAL A 509 3.73 2.77 25.17
CA VAL A 509 2.30 2.89 25.51
C VAL A 509 1.60 1.55 25.35
N ALA A 510 1.91 0.74 24.33
CA ALA A 510 1.32 -0.58 24.15
C ALA A 510 1.59 -1.49 25.34
N ILE A 511 2.83 -1.48 25.85
CA ILE A 511 3.25 -2.26 27.02
C ILE A 511 2.50 -1.77 28.26
N TYR A 512 2.53 -0.45 28.51
CA TYR A 512 1.91 0.16 29.69
C TYR A 512 0.38 0.00 29.71
N ALA A 513 -0.29 0.21 28.57
CA ALA A 513 -1.74 0.17 28.48
C ALA A 513 -2.29 -1.25 28.54
N ARG A 514 -1.55 -2.26 28.06
CA ARG A 514 -1.93 -3.67 28.14
C ARG A 514 -2.13 -4.12 29.59
N GLU A 515 -1.29 -3.63 30.51
CA GLU A 515 -1.39 -3.95 31.94
C GLU A 515 -2.69 -3.43 32.57
N ARG A 516 -3.24 -2.33 32.05
CA ARG A 516 -4.43 -1.65 32.59
C ARG A 516 -5.73 -2.02 31.89
N THR A 517 -5.70 -2.09 30.56
CA THR A 517 -6.89 -2.32 29.72
C THR A 517 -7.17 -3.79 29.49
N GLY A 518 -6.20 -4.67 29.77
CA GLY A 518 -6.30 -6.09 29.49
C GLY A 518 -6.05 -6.42 28.02
N LYS A 519 -6.29 -7.68 27.65
CA LYS A 519 -6.08 -8.16 26.29
C LYS A 519 -7.14 -7.57 25.35
N ASP A 520 -6.71 -7.16 24.15
CA ASP A 520 -7.53 -6.58 23.09
C ASP A 520 -8.19 -5.23 23.48
N GLY A 521 -7.59 -4.54 24.47
CA GLY A 521 -8.01 -3.21 24.92
C GLY A 521 -7.73 -2.11 23.90
N MET A 522 -8.58 -1.07 23.90
CA MET A 522 -8.43 0.11 23.04
C MET A 522 -7.61 1.20 23.74
N ILE A 523 -6.49 1.57 23.14
CA ILE A 523 -5.59 2.65 23.58
C ILE A 523 -6.10 3.97 23.00
N THR A 524 -6.38 4.89 23.90
CA THR A 524 -6.86 6.26 23.62
C THR A 524 -5.74 7.30 23.82
N ALA A 525 -6.01 8.55 23.45
CA ALA A 525 -5.07 9.66 23.67
C ALA A 525 -4.67 9.84 25.15
N GLU A 526 -5.55 9.54 26.09
CA GLU A 526 -5.28 9.62 27.54
C GLU A 526 -4.18 8.65 27.97
N HIS A 527 -4.17 7.43 27.42
CA HIS A 527 -3.13 6.44 27.73
C HIS A 527 -1.75 6.92 27.26
N VAL A 528 -1.69 7.60 26.11
CA VAL A 528 -0.44 8.17 25.60
C VAL A 528 0.05 9.30 26.51
N ALA A 529 -0.87 10.12 27.01
CA ALA A 529 -0.55 11.21 27.94
C ALA A 529 -0.17 10.75 29.36
N GLN A 530 -0.30 9.46 29.68
CA GLN A 530 0.11 8.90 30.98
C GLN A 530 1.56 8.37 30.97
N VAL A 531 2.14 8.15 29.79
CA VAL A 531 3.50 7.60 29.63
C VAL A 531 4.56 8.70 29.59
N LEU A 532 4.20 9.91 29.14
CA LEU A 532 5.02 11.13 29.17
C LEU A 532 4.48 12.09 30.23
#